data_AF-A0A951J288-F1
#
_entry.id   AF-A0A951J288-F1
#
_cell.length_a   1.000
_cell.length_b   1.000
_cell.length_c   1.000
_cell.angle_alpha   90.00
_cell.angle_beta   90.00
_cell.angle_gamma   90.00
#
_symmetry.space_group_name_H-M   'P 1'
#
loop_
_entity.id
_entity.type
_entity.pdbx_description
1 polymer ?
#
loop_
_entity_poly.entity_id
_entity_poly.type
_entity_poly.pdbx_seq_one_letter_code
_entity_poly.pdbx_strand_id
1 'polypeptide(L)'
;MDIFFKLLPSKNKCRSREDCQSTLNELFIEFAEFDYWKSDLQVILKNAFSYNISFPKESPGSLLYFGSQFNKLIFASFYLFRKHQNINIENPEWKDLIDKKSIESETELLDRIPFLPNSLSKEEIKNPNLFLNSFFYHKSLKKWIKHWNVLLEFSIRKTSLIGYDDIYLIDSKYFLGLLEACYLIFVREFQPNHQTDENNQD
;
A
#
# COMPACT_ATOMS: atom_id res chain seq x y z
N MET A 1 22.09 5.80 -16.37
CA MET A 1 20.84 6.57 -16.21
C MET A 1 20.93 7.27 -14.87
N ASP A 2 21.21 8.57 -14.88
CA ASP A 2 21.29 9.35 -13.65
C ASP A 2 19.86 9.58 -13.15
N ILE A 3 19.55 9.05 -11.96
CA ILE A 3 18.26 9.22 -11.30
C ILE A 3 18.26 10.62 -10.71
N PHE A 4 17.43 11.52 -11.24
CA PHE A 4 17.45 12.94 -10.86
C PHE A 4 16.69 13.22 -9.57
N PHE A 5 15.82 12.31 -9.12
CA PHE A 5 15.24 12.42 -7.80
C PHE A 5 16.25 12.02 -6.73
N LYS A 6 16.72 13.03 -5.98
CA LYS A 6 17.34 12.78 -4.66
C LYS A 6 16.40 11.85 -3.91
N LEU A 7 16.91 10.69 -3.48
CA LEU A 7 16.20 9.74 -2.64
C LEU A 7 15.41 10.53 -1.60
N LEU A 8 14.09 10.37 -1.58
CA LEU A 8 13.26 10.99 -0.57
C LEU A 8 13.86 10.65 0.81
N PRO A 9 14.02 11.66 1.69
CA PRO A 9 14.85 11.53 2.89
C PRO A 9 14.39 10.35 3.75
N SER A 10 15.35 9.62 4.31
CA SER A 10 15.17 8.40 5.11
C SER A 10 14.48 8.60 6.47
N LYS A 11 13.81 9.75 6.68
CA LYS A 11 13.16 10.13 7.93
C LYS A 11 11.95 9.27 8.28
N ASN A 12 11.47 8.45 7.33
CA ASN A 12 10.23 7.67 7.46
C ASN A 12 10.43 6.27 8.07
N LYS A 13 11.57 5.98 8.71
CA LYS A 13 11.81 4.67 9.31
C LYS A 13 11.06 4.54 10.64
N CYS A 14 10.10 3.62 10.70
CA CYS A 14 9.45 3.24 11.97
C CYS A 14 10.47 2.50 12.87
N ARG A 15 10.53 2.86 14.15
CA ARG A 15 11.46 2.26 15.14
C ARG A 15 10.72 1.42 16.18
N SER A 16 9.48 1.79 16.48
CA SER A 16 8.59 1.09 17.41
C SER A 16 7.28 0.65 16.75
N ARG A 17 6.47 -0.12 17.48
CA ARG A 17 5.16 -0.59 16.99
C ARG A 17 4.20 0.59 16.91
N GLU A 18 4.31 1.50 17.86
CA GLU A 18 3.56 2.75 17.95
C GLU A 18 3.89 3.68 16.78
N ASP A 19 5.18 3.78 16.39
CA ASP A 19 5.58 4.55 15.19
C ASP A 19 4.92 3.97 13.93
N CYS A 20 4.93 2.63 13.80
CA CYS A 20 4.34 1.94 12.67
C CYS A 20 2.82 2.14 12.64
N GLN A 21 2.15 1.97 13.78
CA GLN A 21 0.72 2.20 13.92
C GLN A 21 0.35 3.63 13.56
N SER A 22 1.06 4.62 14.11
CA SER A 22 0.86 6.03 13.81
C SER A 22 1.04 6.32 12.32
N THR A 23 2.05 5.71 11.69
CA THR A 23 2.29 5.87 10.25
C THR A 23 1.16 5.26 9.43
N LEU A 24 0.66 4.07 9.77
CA LEU A 24 -0.43 3.43 9.03
C LEU A 24 -1.77 4.15 9.25
N ASN A 25 -2.02 4.68 10.45
CA ASN A 25 -3.17 5.56 10.73
C ASN A 25 -3.11 6.83 9.86
N GLU A 26 -1.96 7.53 9.84
CA GLU A 26 -1.77 8.71 8.98
C GLU A 26 -2.10 8.36 7.52
N LEU A 27 -1.60 7.23 7.02
CA LEU A 27 -1.74 6.84 5.62
C LEU A 27 -3.16 6.41 5.23
N PHE A 28 -3.85 5.61 6.05
CA PHE A 28 -5.13 4.99 5.68
C PHE A 28 -6.36 5.66 6.27
N ILE A 29 -6.22 6.52 7.28
CA ILE A 29 -7.33 7.25 7.90
C ILE A 29 -7.26 8.74 7.59
N GLU A 30 -6.08 9.35 7.74
CA GLU A 30 -5.94 10.81 7.62
C GLU A 30 -5.64 11.27 6.19
N PHE A 31 -4.85 10.49 5.45
CA PHE A 31 -4.37 10.87 4.13
C PHE A 31 -5.36 10.56 3.00
N ALA A 32 -5.74 9.29 2.84
CA ALA A 32 -6.65 8.87 1.77
C ALA A 32 -7.34 7.54 2.09
N GLU A 33 -8.56 7.38 1.58
CA GLU A 33 -9.26 6.09 1.60
C GLU A 33 -8.57 5.08 0.67
N PHE A 34 -8.83 3.79 0.91
CA PHE A 34 -8.09 2.70 0.28
C PHE A 34 -8.28 2.60 -1.25
N ASP A 35 -9.46 2.98 -1.74
CA ASP A 35 -9.78 3.05 -3.16
C ASP A 35 -8.99 4.17 -3.89
N TYR A 36 -8.86 5.33 -3.26
CA TYR A 36 -7.98 6.41 -3.76
C TYR A 36 -6.53 5.94 -3.82
N TRP A 37 -6.05 5.23 -2.79
CA TRP A 37 -4.72 4.62 -2.81
C TRP A 37 -4.52 3.69 -4.01
N LYS A 38 -5.48 2.80 -4.28
CA LYS A 38 -5.41 1.90 -5.44
C LYS A 38 -5.43 2.66 -6.76
N SER A 39 -6.35 3.62 -6.90
CA SER A 39 -6.50 4.43 -8.10
C SER A 39 -5.20 5.19 -8.43
N ASP A 40 -4.64 5.92 -7.48
CA ASP A 40 -3.46 6.76 -7.72
C ASP A 40 -2.20 5.92 -7.95
N LEU A 41 -2.06 4.81 -7.23
CA LEU A 41 -1.00 3.84 -7.50
C LEU A 41 -1.11 3.30 -8.93
N GLN A 42 -2.30 2.92 -9.38
CA GLN A 42 -2.52 2.47 -10.76
C GLN A 42 -2.21 3.56 -11.79
N VAL A 43 -2.53 4.82 -11.52
CA VAL A 43 -2.17 5.95 -12.38
C VAL A 43 -0.65 6.08 -12.48
N ILE A 44 0.08 6.02 -11.36
CA ILE A 44 1.56 6.07 -11.36
C ILE A 44 2.14 4.93 -12.20
N LEU A 45 1.69 3.70 -11.93
CA LEU A 45 2.19 2.51 -12.64
C LEU A 45 1.88 2.60 -14.13
N LYS A 46 0.65 2.97 -14.51
CA LYS A 46 0.24 3.14 -15.91
C LYS A 46 1.06 4.22 -16.61
N ASN A 47 1.23 5.38 -15.98
CA ASN A 47 1.99 6.48 -16.57
C ASN A 47 3.47 6.12 -16.74
N ALA A 48 4.07 5.39 -15.79
CA ALA A 48 5.47 4.98 -15.87
C ALA A 48 5.79 4.10 -17.09
N PHE A 49 4.80 3.35 -17.60
CA PHE A 49 4.92 2.50 -18.78
C PHE A 49 4.21 3.08 -20.03
N SER A 50 3.74 4.33 -20.00
CA SER A 50 3.03 4.95 -21.13
C SER A 50 3.87 6.05 -21.78
N TYR A 51 3.78 6.17 -23.11
CA TYR A 51 4.28 7.36 -23.82
C TYR A 51 3.31 8.54 -23.70
N ASN A 52 2.03 8.24 -23.48
CA ASN A 52 0.96 9.22 -23.29
C ASN A 52 0.59 9.25 -21.81
N ILE A 53 1.28 10.10 -21.06
CA ILE A 53 0.95 10.34 -19.65
C ILE A 53 -0.39 11.06 -19.55
N SER A 54 -1.25 10.59 -18.65
CA SER A 54 -2.53 11.20 -18.37
C SER A 54 -2.63 11.58 -16.90
N PHE A 55 -3.23 12.73 -16.66
CA PHE A 55 -3.47 13.30 -15.34
C PHE A 55 -4.99 13.45 -15.16
N PRO A 56 -5.74 12.33 -15.11
CA PRO A 56 -7.19 12.35 -15.31
C PRO A 56 -7.94 13.14 -14.23
N LYS A 57 -7.38 13.23 -13.02
CA LYS A 57 -7.96 13.97 -11.89
C LYS A 57 -6.96 14.88 -11.19
N GLU A 58 -5.67 14.65 -11.36
CA GLU A 58 -4.64 15.19 -10.46
C GLU A 58 -3.47 15.85 -11.18
N SER A 59 -2.85 16.85 -10.55
CA SER A 59 -1.61 17.45 -11.07
C SER A 59 -0.41 16.50 -10.96
N PRO A 60 0.67 16.67 -11.74
CA PRO A 60 1.92 15.93 -11.52
C PRO A 60 2.47 16.08 -10.10
N GLY A 61 2.21 17.23 -9.45
CA GLY A 61 2.59 17.48 -8.06
C GLY A 61 1.84 16.59 -7.07
N SER A 62 0.58 16.27 -7.34
CA SER A 62 -0.23 15.36 -6.53
C SER A 62 0.34 13.94 -6.58
N LEU A 63 0.71 13.44 -7.77
CA LEU A 63 1.38 12.14 -7.90
C LEU A 63 2.71 12.08 -7.15
N LEU A 64 3.50 13.17 -7.16
CA LEU A 64 4.73 13.26 -6.38
C LEU A 64 4.46 13.23 -4.87
N TYR A 65 3.42 13.94 -4.42
CA TYR A 65 3.02 13.94 -3.02
C TYR A 65 2.54 12.55 -2.58
N PHE A 66 1.62 11.94 -3.32
CA PHE A 66 1.20 10.56 -3.14
C PHE A 66 2.41 9.62 -3.13
N GLY A 67 3.32 9.78 -4.08
CA GLY A 67 4.52 8.95 -4.18
C GLY A 67 5.45 9.07 -2.98
N SER A 68 5.46 10.22 -2.31
CA SER A 68 6.17 10.41 -1.05
C SER A 68 5.50 9.70 0.14
N GLN A 69 4.17 9.66 0.16
CA GLN A 69 3.40 8.93 1.18
C GLN A 69 3.54 7.41 0.97
N PHE A 70 3.49 6.94 -0.28
CA PHE A 70 3.74 5.53 -0.59
C PHE A 70 5.15 5.10 -0.18
N ASN A 71 6.14 5.99 -0.27
CA ASN A 71 7.47 5.73 0.29
C ASN A 71 7.43 5.50 1.81
N LYS A 72 6.61 6.25 2.57
CA LYS A 72 6.39 5.96 4.01
C LYS A 72 5.80 4.57 4.20
N LEU A 73 4.83 4.18 3.38
CA LEU A 73 4.23 2.84 3.41
C LEU A 73 5.28 1.73 3.22
N ILE A 74 6.23 1.90 2.28
CA ILE A 74 7.33 0.94 2.09
C ILE A 74 8.22 0.81 3.34
N PHE A 75 8.44 1.90 4.08
CA PHE A 75 9.21 1.83 5.33
C PHE A 75 8.40 1.20 6.47
N ALA A 76 7.11 1.51 6.59
CA ALA A 76 6.22 0.89 7.56
C ALA A 76 6.10 -0.62 7.31
N SER A 77 5.92 -1.03 6.06
CA SER A 77 5.85 -2.45 5.69
C SER A 77 7.16 -3.19 5.96
N PHE A 78 8.31 -2.54 5.80
CA PHE A 78 9.59 -3.12 6.18
C PHE A 78 9.73 -3.29 7.70
N TYR A 79 9.16 -2.39 8.49
CA TYR A 79 9.09 -2.56 9.94
C TYR A 79 8.24 -3.79 10.31
N LEU A 80 7.05 -3.91 9.72
CA LEU A 80 6.15 -5.06 9.90
C LEU A 80 6.87 -6.37 9.56
N PHE A 81 7.52 -6.44 8.39
CA PHE A 81 8.34 -7.58 7.98
C PHE A 81 9.41 -7.95 9.01
N ARG A 82 10.16 -6.98 9.52
CA ARG A 82 11.24 -7.24 10.49
C ARG A 82 10.75 -7.67 11.87
N LYS A 83 9.54 -7.28 12.23
CA LYS A 83 8.93 -7.53 13.55
C LYS A 83 7.95 -8.68 13.55
N HIS A 84 7.71 -9.29 12.39
CA HIS A 84 6.89 -10.47 12.30
C HIS A 84 7.55 -11.63 13.06
N GLN A 85 7.00 -11.90 14.24
CA GLN A 85 7.11 -13.20 14.89
C GLN A 85 5.97 -14.03 14.30
N ASN A 86 6.15 -15.35 14.13
CA ASN A 86 5.12 -16.28 13.64
C ASN A 86 3.90 -16.26 14.58
N ILE A 87 3.06 -15.25 14.48
CA ILE A 87 1.80 -15.15 15.20
C ILE A 87 0.83 -16.02 14.39
N ASN A 88 0.23 -17.01 15.03
CA ASN A 88 -0.92 -17.70 14.47
C ASN A 88 -2.05 -16.67 14.35
N ILE A 89 -2.21 -16.10 13.16
CA ILE A 89 -3.32 -15.20 12.84
C ILE A 89 -4.50 -16.10 12.52
N GLU A 90 -5.59 -15.97 13.27
CA GLU A 90 -6.85 -16.65 12.97
C GLU A 90 -7.33 -16.28 11.55
N ASN A 91 -8.05 -17.20 10.89
CA ASN A 91 -8.55 -16.91 9.54
C ASN A 91 -9.45 -15.66 9.58
N PRO A 92 -9.21 -14.67 8.71
CA PRO A 92 -10.07 -13.48 8.65
C PRO A 92 -11.49 -13.88 8.23
N GLU A 93 -12.47 -13.32 8.92
CA GLU A 93 -13.85 -13.32 8.47
C GLU A 93 -14.04 -12.26 7.37
N TRP A 94 -15.11 -12.39 6.59
CA TRP A 94 -15.44 -11.43 5.52
C TRP A 94 -15.51 -9.97 6.01
N LYS A 95 -15.99 -9.76 7.23
CA LYS A 95 -16.08 -8.45 7.88
C LYS A 95 -14.70 -7.81 8.13
N ASP A 96 -13.64 -8.60 8.20
CA ASP A 96 -12.26 -8.14 8.43
C ASP A 96 -11.55 -7.72 7.13
N LEU A 97 -12.17 -7.98 5.98
CA LEU A 97 -11.64 -7.64 4.66
C LEU A 97 -12.22 -6.33 4.10
N ILE A 98 -13.23 -5.78 4.76
CA ILE A 98 -14.04 -4.66 4.29
C ILE A 98 -13.85 -3.50 5.28
N ASP A 99 -13.69 -2.28 4.77
CA ASP A 99 -13.63 -1.08 5.64
C ASP A 99 -14.93 -0.99 6.43
N LYS A 100 -14.85 -0.83 7.76
CA LYS A 100 -16.03 -0.67 8.62
C LYS A 100 -16.92 0.49 8.17
N LYS A 101 -16.35 1.59 7.68
CA LYS A 101 -17.13 2.70 7.11
C LYS A 101 -17.97 2.26 5.92
N SER A 102 -17.46 1.34 5.11
CA SER A 102 -18.21 0.76 3.99
C SER A 102 -19.26 -0.26 4.45
N ILE A 103 -19.10 -0.87 5.63
CA ILE A 103 -20.13 -1.73 6.26
C ILE A 103 -21.28 -0.89 6.82
N GLU A 104 -20.95 0.24 7.45
CA GLU A 104 -21.91 1.17 8.09
C GLU A 104 -22.71 2.00 7.09
N SER A 105 -22.18 2.22 5.88
CA SER A 105 -22.97 2.79 4.79
C SER A 105 -23.92 1.73 4.22
N GLU A 106 -25.18 2.12 3.94
CA GLU A 106 -26.17 1.31 3.19
C GLU A 106 -25.77 1.13 1.70
N THR A 107 -24.47 1.01 1.41
CA THR A 107 -23.94 0.79 0.07
C THR A 107 -24.19 -0.64 -0.37
N GLU A 108 -24.51 -0.81 -1.65
CA GLU A 108 -24.79 -2.13 -2.22
C GLU A 108 -23.53 -3.01 -2.17
N LEU A 109 -23.71 -4.33 -2.13
CA LEU A 109 -22.60 -5.30 -2.18
C LEU A 109 -21.64 -5.05 -3.36
N LEU A 110 -22.17 -4.53 -4.48
CA LEU A 110 -21.39 -4.18 -5.67
C LEU A 110 -20.41 -3.03 -5.41
N ASP A 111 -20.79 -2.05 -4.60
CA ASP A 111 -19.95 -0.89 -4.26
C ASP A 111 -18.76 -1.29 -3.39
N ARG A 112 -18.82 -2.48 -2.76
CA ARG A 112 -17.77 -3.02 -1.90
C ARG A 112 -16.69 -3.79 -2.66
N ILE A 113 -16.97 -4.22 -3.90
CA ILE A 113 -16.04 -5.01 -4.74
C ILE A 113 -14.70 -4.30 -4.96
N PRO A 114 -14.63 -2.98 -5.23
CA PRO A 114 -13.36 -2.28 -5.44
C PRO A 114 -12.40 -2.32 -4.23
N PHE A 115 -12.94 -2.47 -3.02
CA PHE A 115 -12.16 -2.51 -1.79
C PHE A 115 -11.50 -3.87 -1.55
N LEU A 116 -11.93 -4.92 -2.22
CA LEU A 116 -11.38 -6.26 -2.02
C LEU A 116 -9.93 -6.37 -2.54
N PRO A 117 -9.04 -7.09 -1.83
CA PRO A 117 -7.69 -7.35 -2.31
C PRO A 117 -7.74 -8.18 -3.59
N ASN A 118 -7.12 -7.69 -4.66
CA ASN A 118 -7.08 -8.33 -5.97
C ASN A 118 -5.67 -8.81 -6.35
N SER A 119 -4.65 -8.36 -5.61
CA SER A 119 -3.24 -8.56 -5.90
C SER A 119 -2.59 -9.59 -4.96
N LEU A 120 -3.33 -10.04 -3.95
CA LEU A 120 -2.92 -11.08 -3.00
C LEU A 120 -3.57 -12.42 -3.32
N SER A 121 -2.82 -13.50 -3.14
CA SER A 121 -3.37 -14.87 -3.12
C SER A 121 -4.31 -15.08 -1.93
N LYS A 122 -5.12 -16.14 -1.94
CA LYS A 122 -6.04 -16.45 -0.83
C LYS A 122 -5.28 -16.67 0.48
N GLU A 123 -4.11 -17.28 0.41
CA GLU A 123 -3.22 -17.54 1.54
C GLU A 123 -2.64 -16.23 2.09
N GLU A 124 -2.28 -15.29 1.22
CA GLU A 124 -1.79 -13.96 1.60
C GLU A 124 -2.90 -13.05 2.12
N ILE A 125 -4.13 -13.18 1.62
CA ILE A 125 -5.28 -12.50 2.23
C ILE A 125 -5.45 -13.00 3.66
N LYS A 126 -5.31 -14.31 3.90
CA LYS A 126 -5.38 -14.88 5.25
C LYS A 126 -4.23 -14.39 6.13
N ASN A 127 -3.01 -14.46 5.63
CA ASN A 127 -1.82 -13.98 6.33
C ASN A 127 -1.02 -13.00 5.45
N PRO A 128 -1.30 -11.69 5.53
CA PRO A 128 -0.65 -10.67 4.69
C PRO A 128 0.87 -10.57 4.94
N ASN A 129 1.37 -11.08 6.07
CA ASN A 129 2.80 -11.15 6.32
C ASN A 129 3.51 -12.14 5.38
N LEU A 130 2.81 -13.14 4.81
CA LEU A 130 3.37 -14.01 3.77
C LEU A 130 3.77 -13.20 2.54
N PHE A 131 2.95 -12.23 2.14
CA PHE A 131 3.28 -11.33 1.03
C PHE A 131 4.47 -10.45 1.40
N LEU A 132 4.49 -9.84 2.59
CA LEU A 132 5.61 -9.00 3.04
C LEU A 132 6.94 -9.79 3.07
N ASN A 133 6.90 -11.04 3.53
CA ASN A 133 8.05 -11.94 3.52
C ASN A 133 8.55 -12.17 2.10
N SER A 134 7.67 -12.56 1.17
CA SER A 134 8.02 -12.77 -0.24
C SER A 134 8.56 -11.49 -0.89
N PHE A 135 7.93 -10.35 -0.64
CA PHE A 135 8.31 -9.04 -1.17
C PHE A 135 9.73 -8.63 -0.75
N PHE A 136 10.05 -8.71 0.55
CA PHE A 136 11.36 -8.32 1.06
C PHE A 136 12.43 -9.41 0.94
N TYR A 137 12.04 -10.66 0.71
CA TYR A 137 12.96 -11.72 0.29
C TYR A 137 13.42 -11.53 -1.15
N HIS A 138 12.51 -11.14 -2.05
CA HIS A 138 12.82 -10.87 -3.46
C HIS A 138 13.84 -9.73 -3.61
N LYS A 139 13.66 -8.61 -2.89
CA LYS A 139 14.59 -7.47 -2.92
C LYS A 139 14.73 -6.78 -1.58
N SER A 140 15.92 -6.25 -1.35
CA SER A 140 16.19 -5.42 -0.17
C SER A 140 15.40 -4.10 -0.23
N LEU A 141 15.06 -3.55 0.93
CA LEU A 141 14.39 -2.26 1.07
C LEU A 141 15.04 -1.16 0.20
N LYS A 142 16.38 -1.07 0.20
CA LYS A 142 17.10 -0.06 -0.61
C LYS A 142 16.82 -0.22 -2.11
N LYS A 143 16.71 -1.45 -2.61
CA LYS A 143 16.37 -1.74 -4.01
C LYS A 143 14.92 -1.37 -4.30
N TRP A 144 13.97 -1.72 -3.42
CA TRP A 144 12.56 -1.34 -3.57
C TRP A 144 12.35 0.17 -3.59
N ILE A 145 12.98 0.92 -2.68
CA ILE A 145 12.91 2.39 -2.67
C ILE A 145 13.49 2.98 -3.95
N LYS A 146 14.66 2.48 -4.41
CA LYS A 146 15.24 2.93 -5.68
C LYS A 146 14.28 2.67 -6.84
N HIS A 147 13.68 1.49 -6.87
CA HIS A 147 12.76 1.06 -7.91
C HIS A 147 11.50 1.93 -7.93
N TRP A 148 10.89 2.14 -6.76
CA TRP A 148 9.73 3.00 -6.60
C TRP A 148 10.01 4.43 -7.10
N ASN A 149 11.16 4.99 -6.74
CA ASN A 149 11.53 6.34 -7.20
C ASN A 149 11.71 6.41 -8.72
N VAL A 150 12.19 5.34 -9.36
CA VAL A 150 12.26 5.27 -10.84
C VAL A 150 10.86 5.24 -11.45
N LEU A 151 9.96 4.40 -10.93
CA LEU A 151 8.56 4.37 -11.39
C LEU A 151 7.89 5.74 -11.25
N LEU A 152 8.07 6.38 -10.08
CA LEU A 152 7.54 7.71 -9.81
C LEU A 152 8.11 8.77 -10.77
N GLU A 153 9.42 8.76 -11.01
CA GLU A 153 10.09 9.67 -11.95
C GLU A 153 9.56 9.52 -13.36
N PHE A 154 9.36 8.28 -13.83
CA PHE A 154 8.82 8.02 -15.16
C PHE A 154 7.32 8.31 -15.25
N SER A 155 6.57 8.19 -14.16
CA SER A 155 5.12 8.49 -14.14
C SER A 155 4.77 9.95 -14.45
N ILE A 156 5.74 10.86 -14.32
CA ILE A 156 5.57 12.29 -14.61
C ILE A 156 6.32 12.75 -15.87
N ARG A 157 7.04 11.84 -16.55
CA ARG A 157 7.81 12.14 -17.75
C ARG A 157 7.06 11.74 -19.01
N LYS A 158 7.36 12.41 -20.13
CA LYS A 158 6.87 12.03 -21.47
C LYS A 158 7.63 10.83 -22.07
N THR A 159 8.31 10.05 -21.25
CA THR A 159 9.13 8.90 -21.65
C THR A 159 8.63 7.67 -20.92
N SER A 160 8.57 6.53 -21.60
CA SER A 160 8.12 5.27 -21.02
C SER A 160 9.30 4.43 -20.52
N LEU A 161 9.10 3.64 -19.46
CA LEU A 161 10.03 2.58 -19.05
C LEU A 161 10.04 1.38 -20.00
N ILE A 162 9.10 1.27 -20.93
CA ILE A 162 9.08 0.20 -21.94
C ILE A 162 10.41 0.21 -22.72
N GLY A 163 11.08 -0.95 -22.76
CA GLY A 163 12.35 -1.13 -23.46
C GLY A 163 13.61 -0.78 -22.67
N TYR A 164 13.47 -0.35 -21.40
CA TYR A 164 14.63 -0.12 -20.53
C TYR A 164 15.08 -1.40 -19.80
N ASP A 165 14.20 -1.98 -18.99
CA ASP A 165 14.46 -3.23 -18.25
C ASP A 165 13.11 -3.84 -17.80
N ASP A 166 12.83 -5.07 -18.23
CA ASP A 166 11.58 -5.78 -17.93
C ASP A 166 11.38 -5.99 -16.43
N ILE A 167 12.45 -5.88 -15.63
CA ILE A 167 12.36 -5.96 -14.18
C ILE A 167 11.44 -4.89 -13.60
N TYR A 168 11.35 -3.71 -14.21
CA TYR A 168 10.43 -2.66 -13.77
C TYR A 168 8.97 -3.06 -13.95
N LEU A 169 8.66 -3.67 -15.08
CA LEU A 169 7.31 -4.14 -15.35
C LEU A 169 6.91 -5.27 -14.40
N ILE A 170 7.82 -6.22 -14.16
CA ILE A 170 7.57 -7.35 -13.26
C ILE A 170 7.40 -6.86 -11.81
N ASP A 171 8.35 -6.06 -11.32
CA ASP A 171 8.36 -5.56 -9.94
C ASP A 171 7.18 -4.60 -9.68
N SER A 172 6.70 -3.86 -10.68
CA SER A 172 5.58 -2.93 -10.53
C SER A 172 4.30 -3.58 -9.98
N LYS A 173 4.08 -4.85 -10.35
CA LYS A 173 2.90 -5.62 -9.92
C LYS A 173 2.87 -5.87 -8.42
N TYR A 174 4.04 -5.87 -7.76
CA TYR A 174 4.13 -6.12 -6.32
C TYR A 174 3.72 -4.92 -5.48
N PHE A 175 3.69 -3.69 -6.02
CA PHE A 175 3.31 -2.52 -5.22
C PHE A 175 1.83 -2.50 -4.84
N LEU A 176 0.95 -3.03 -5.70
CA LEU A 176 -0.47 -3.19 -5.36
C LEU A 176 -0.65 -4.24 -4.26
N GLY A 177 0.05 -5.37 -4.35
CA GLY A 177 0.05 -6.37 -3.28
C GLY A 177 0.61 -5.82 -1.97
N LEU A 178 1.66 -4.97 -2.02
CA LEU A 178 2.21 -4.33 -0.84
C LEU A 178 1.19 -3.41 -0.15
N LEU A 179 0.48 -2.61 -0.95
CA LEU A 179 -0.58 -1.73 -0.49
C LEU A 179 -1.70 -2.52 0.20
N GLU A 180 -2.20 -3.56 -0.47
CA GLU A 180 -3.25 -4.44 0.04
C GLU A 180 -2.82 -5.16 1.32
N ALA A 181 -1.60 -5.70 1.37
CA ALA A 181 -1.08 -6.40 2.54
C ALA A 181 -0.96 -5.46 3.75
N CYS A 182 -0.45 -4.24 3.56
CA CYS A 182 -0.34 -3.26 4.63
C CYS A 182 -1.71 -2.81 5.14
N TYR A 183 -2.68 -2.63 4.24
CA TYR A 183 -4.04 -2.27 4.60
C TYR A 183 -4.72 -3.38 5.41
N LEU A 184 -4.59 -4.65 5.00
CA LEU A 184 -5.13 -5.78 5.77
C LEU A 184 -4.51 -5.89 7.16
N ILE A 185 -3.19 -5.68 7.30
CA ILE A 185 -2.53 -5.65 8.61
C ILE A 185 -3.08 -4.49 9.43
N PHE A 186 -3.25 -3.31 8.82
CA PHE A 186 -3.79 -2.14 9.46
C PHE A 186 -5.18 -2.36 10.05
N VAL A 187 -6.13 -2.83 9.23
CA VAL A 187 -7.52 -3.08 9.63
C VAL A 187 -7.60 -4.15 10.74
N ARG A 188 -6.73 -5.16 10.71
CA ARG A 188 -6.76 -6.27 11.69
C ARG A 188 -6.04 -5.98 13.00
N GLU A 189 -4.87 -5.35 12.93
CA GLU A 189 -3.99 -5.21 14.09
C GLU A 189 -4.04 -3.84 14.75
N PHE A 190 -4.42 -2.80 14.02
CA PHE A 190 -4.23 -1.41 14.44
C PHE A 190 -5.50 -0.59 14.47
N GLN A 191 -6.54 -0.99 13.74
CA GLN A 191 -7.85 -0.41 13.85
C GLN A 191 -8.53 -1.04 15.08
N PRO A 192 -8.71 -0.30 16.19
CA PRO A 192 -9.44 -0.84 17.31
C PRO A 192 -10.84 -1.20 16.80
N ASN A 193 -11.29 -2.42 17.11
CA ASN A 193 -12.70 -2.57 17.34
C ASN A 193 -13.04 -1.49 18.37
N HIS A 194 -13.94 -0.57 18.05
CA HIS A 194 -14.88 -0.16 19.07
C HIS A 194 -15.45 -1.50 19.55
N GLN A 195 -14.83 -2.06 20.59
CA GLN A 195 -15.51 -2.95 21.50
C GLN A 195 -16.60 -2.06 22.09
N THR A 196 -17.67 -1.86 21.32
CA THR A 196 -18.99 -1.54 21.84
C THR A 196 -19.27 -2.65 22.83
N ASP A 197 -18.92 -2.41 24.09
CA ASP A 197 -19.89 -2.16 25.15
C ASP A 197 -21.18 -3.00 25.10
N GLU A 198 -21.13 -4.27 24.68
CA GLU A 198 -22.20 -5.26 24.93
C GLU A 198 -22.17 -5.79 26.38
N ASN A 199 -21.44 -5.15 27.30
CA ASN A 199 -21.37 -5.54 28.70
C ASN A 199 -22.11 -4.61 29.67
N ASN A 200 -22.97 -3.68 29.23
CA ASN A 200 -23.77 -2.87 30.16
C ASN A 200 -25.16 -2.52 29.59
N GLN A 201 -26.01 -3.52 29.41
CA GLN A 201 -27.45 -3.36 29.69
C GLN A 201 -27.90 -4.54 30.53
N ASP A 202 -27.87 -4.30 31.85
CA ASP A 202 -28.67 -5.01 32.85
C ASP A 202 -30.18 -4.98 32.50
#